data_AF-A0AB35IMT7-F1
#
_entry.id   AF-A0AB35IMT7-F1
#
_cell.length_a   1.000
_cell.length_b   1.000
_cell.length_c   1.000
_cell.angle_alpha   90.00
_cell.angle_beta   90.00
_cell.angle_gamma   90.00
#
_symmetry.space_group_name_H-M   'P 1'
#
loop_
_entity.id
_entity.type
_entity.pdbx_description
1 polymer ?
#
loop_
_entity_poly.entity_id
_entity_poly.type
_entity_poly.pdbx_seq_one_letter_code
_entity_poly.pdbx_strand_id
1 'polypeptide(L)'
;MRIACLDEMRYRKYLWHHQPITDFWRVGKGYAKKLNEAGLYTMGDIAKCFVGSEDKYYNEDLLYDMFGVNAELLIDHAWGYEPCTMKHIKAYKPESSSLGSGQVLSRPYTFDEGRIVLKEMIDSLCLDLVAKN
;
A
#
# COMPACT_ATOMS: atom_id res chain seq x y z
N MET A 1 4.16 0.71 -22.29
CA MET A 1 3.00 -0.14 -22.64
C MET A 1 1.73 0.63 -22.37
N ARG A 2 0.71 0.57 -23.23
CA ARG A 2 -0.62 1.19 -22.98
C ARG A 2 -1.66 0.08 -22.93
N ILE A 3 -2.28 -0.13 -21.77
CA ILE A 3 -3.33 -1.14 -21.58
C ILE A 3 -4.66 -0.39 -21.49
N ALA A 4 -5.57 -0.66 -22.43
CA ALA A 4 -6.88 0.02 -22.49
C ALA A 4 -7.98 -0.74 -21.71
N CYS A 5 -7.81 -2.05 -21.51
CA CYS A 5 -8.62 -2.83 -20.57
C CYS A 5 -7.82 -4.00 -20.01
N LEU A 6 -8.14 -4.37 -18.78
CA LEU A 6 -7.45 -5.40 -18.01
C LEU A 6 -8.52 -6.30 -17.39
N ASP A 7 -8.60 -7.53 -17.88
CA ASP A 7 -9.33 -8.64 -17.26
C ASP A 7 -8.29 -9.56 -16.57
N GLU A 8 -8.74 -10.54 -15.77
CA GLU A 8 -7.84 -11.44 -15.05
C GLU A 8 -6.83 -12.14 -15.99
N MET A 9 -7.27 -12.60 -17.16
CA MET A 9 -6.39 -13.31 -18.09
C MET A 9 -5.33 -12.38 -18.69
N ARG A 10 -5.70 -11.13 -19.02
CA ARG A 10 -4.77 -10.10 -19.47
C ARG A 10 -3.82 -9.69 -18.36
N TYR A 11 -4.29 -9.58 -17.12
CA TYR A 11 -3.43 -9.33 -15.96
C TYR A 11 -2.34 -10.40 -15.87
N ARG A 12 -2.72 -11.68 -15.87
CA ARG A 12 -1.77 -12.80 -15.81
C ARG A 12 -0.79 -12.76 -17.00
N LYS A 13 -1.29 -12.49 -18.20
CA LYS A 13 -0.47 -12.44 -19.42
C LYS A 13 0.57 -11.31 -19.39
N TYR A 14 0.18 -10.13 -18.93
CA TYR A 14 0.98 -8.91 -19.09
C TYR A 14 1.75 -8.50 -17.84
N LEU A 15 1.24 -8.81 -16.65
CA LEU A 15 1.73 -8.26 -15.39
C LEU A 15 2.36 -9.30 -14.47
N TRP A 16 2.10 -10.59 -14.65
CA TRP A 16 2.72 -11.62 -13.79
C TRP A 16 4.23 -11.60 -13.79
N HIS A 17 4.88 -11.27 -14.90
CA HIS A 17 6.34 -11.23 -15.01
C HIS A 17 6.89 -9.81 -14.89
N HIS A 18 6.05 -8.83 -14.55
CA HIS A 18 6.45 -7.43 -14.46
C HIS A 18 7.44 -7.22 -13.31
N GLN A 19 8.48 -6.44 -13.57
CA GLN A 19 9.47 -6.02 -12.59
C GLN A 19 9.81 -4.53 -12.78
N PRO A 20 10.14 -3.82 -11.68
CA PRO A 20 10.19 -4.32 -10.31
C PRO A 20 8.79 -4.52 -9.70
N ILE A 21 8.67 -5.46 -8.76
CA ILE A 21 7.38 -5.71 -8.07
C ILE A 21 6.89 -4.50 -7.26
N THR A 22 7.76 -3.53 -6.99
CA THR A 22 7.42 -2.27 -6.33
C THR A 22 6.59 -1.31 -7.19
N ASP A 23 6.42 -1.61 -8.48
CA ASP A 23 5.51 -0.83 -9.34
C ASP A 23 4.04 -1.15 -9.06
N PHE A 24 3.77 -2.26 -8.37
CA PHE A 24 2.43 -2.61 -7.92
C PHE A 24 2.08 -1.83 -6.65
N TRP A 25 0.84 -1.34 -6.62
CA TRP A 25 0.30 -0.67 -5.44
C TRP A 25 0.41 -1.57 -4.20
N ARG A 26 0.59 -0.97 -3.01
CA ARG A 26 0.84 -1.64 -1.71
C ARG A 26 2.17 -2.40 -1.58
N VAL A 27 2.89 -2.67 -2.66
CA VAL A 27 4.18 -3.37 -2.59
C VAL A 27 5.33 -2.37 -2.42
N GLY A 28 5.63 -2.02 -1.18
CA GLY A 28 6.77 -1.14 -0.85
C GLY A 28 8.12 -1.86 -0.85
N LYS A 29 9.21 -1.10 -0.67
CA LYS A 29 10.59 -1.64 -0.58
C LYS A 29 10.74 -2.76 0.47
N GLY A 30 10.06 -2.64 1.60
CA GLY A 30 10.10 -3.65 2.67
C GLY A 30 9.46 -4.98 2.25
N TYR A 31 8.32 -4.92 1.55
CA TYR A 31 7.67 -6.11 0.98
C TYR A 31 8.56 -6.76 -0.06
N ALA A 32 9.04 -5.98 -1.03
CA ALA A 32 9.93 -6.47 -2.07
C ALA A 32 11.19 -7.13 -1.49
N LYS A 33 11.79 -6.56 -0.43
CA LYS A 33 12.94 -7.16 0.24
C LYS A 33 12.62 -8.55 0.82
N LYS A 34 11.54 -8.68 1.61
CA LYS A 34 11.11 -9.96 2.18
C LYS A 34 10.81 -11.00 1.10
N LEU A 35 10.10 -10.61 0.04
CA LEU A 35 9.78 -11.49 -1.09
C LEU A 35 11.05 -11.95 -1.81
N ASN A 36 11.98 -11.05 -2.09
CA ASN A 36 13.25 -11.37 -2.74
C ASN A 36 14.10 -12.33 -1.90
N GLU A 37 14.09 -12.20 -0.57
CA GLU A 37 14.76 -13.14 0.36
C GLU A 37 14.16 -14.55 0.27
N ALA A 38 12.86 -14.66 -0.03
CA ALA A 38 12.17 -15.92 -0.30
C ALA A 38 12.24 -16.38 -1.77
N GLY A 39 12.96 -15.66 -2.65
CA GLY A 39 13.08 -15.99 -4.07
C GLY A 39 11.87 -15.62 -4.94
N LEU A 40 10.96 -14.78 -4.43
CA LEU A 40 9.78 -14.29 -5.12
C LEU A 40 10.03 -12.87 -5.65
N TYR A 41 9.98 -12.68 -6.98
CA TYR A 41 10.35 -11.40 -7.60
C TYR A 41 9.19 -10.75 -8.36
N THR A 42 8.13 -11.48 -8.61
CA THR A 42 7.03 -11.07 -9.48
C THR A 42 5.67 -11.50 -8.93
N MET A 43 4.59 -10.89 -9.43
CA MET A 43 3.22 -11.30 -9.06
C MET A 43 2.93 -12.75 -9.47
N GLY A 44 3.52 -13.23 -10.56
CA GLY A 44 3.40 -14.62 -10.98
C GLY A 44 4.07 -15.59 -10.00
N ASP A 45 5.18 -15.18 -9.37
CA ASP A 45 5.84 -16.02 -8.36
C ASP A 45 4.97 -16.14 -7.10
N ILE A 46 4.36 -15.04 -6.66
CA ILE A 46 3.41 -15.04 -5.53
C ILE A 46 2.20 -15.93 -5.84
N ALA A 47 1.60 -15.78 -7.02
CA ALA A 47 0.46 -16.61 -7.43
C ALA A 47 0.81 -18.10 -7.50
N LYS A 48 2.01 -18.45 -7.99
CA LYS A 48 2.50 -19.83 -8.00
C LYS A 48 2.79 -20.35 -6.59
N CYS A 49 3.31 -19.50 -5.71
CA CYS A 49 3.56 -19.84 -4.31
C CYS A 49 2.27 -20.24 -3.61
N PHE A 50 1.21 -19.45 -3.80
CA PHE A 50 -0.10 -19.74 -3.23
C PHE A 50 -0.70 -21.08 -3.70
N VAL A 51 -0.57 -21.43 -4.98
CA VAL A 51 -1.11 -22.70 -5.54
C VAL A 51 -0.19 -23.90 -5.25
N GLY A 52 0.97 -23.67 -4.64
CA GLY A 52 1.88 -24.73 -4.25
C GLY A 52 1.24 -25.68 -3.22
N SER A 53 1.62 -26.96 -3.28
CA SER A 53 1.16 -27.96 -2.32
C SER A 53 1.73 -27.68 -0.93
N GLU A 54 0.98 -27.95 0.13
CA GLU A 54 1.40 -27.74 1.53
C GLU A 54 2.77 -28.39 1.84
N ASP A 55 3.04 -29.58 1.28
CA ASP A 55 4.32 -30.31 1.44
C ASP A 55 5.53 -29.67 0.73
N LYS A 56 5.35 -28.56 0.01
CA LYS A 56 6.40 -27.86 -0.72
C LYS A 56 6.75 -26.55 -0.01
N TYR A 57 8.02 -26.17 -0.11
CA TYR A 57 8.53 -24.91 0.42
C TYR A 57 7.72 -23.68 -0.03
N TYR A 58 7.26 -23.67 -1.28
CA TYR A 58 6.33 -22.66 -1.78
C TYR A 58 4.89 -23.17 -1.60
N ASN A 59 4.18 -22.55 -0.67
CA ASN A 59 2.77 -22.77 -0.36
C ASN A 59 2.16 -21.45 0.16
N GLU A 60 0.87 -21.45 0.49
CA GLU A 60 0.22 -20.27 1.08
C GLU A 60 0.76 -19.91 2.47
N ASP A 61 1.11 -20.90 3.29
CA ASP A 61 1.61 -20.70 4.66
C ASP A 61 2.85 -19.81 4.67
N LEU A 62 3.77 -19.99 3.73
CA LEU A 62 4.96 -19.14 3.60
C LEU A 62 4.59 -17.65 3.45
N LEU A 63 3.54 -17.33 2.69
CA LEU A 63 3.08 -15.96 2.51
C LEU A 63 2.46 -15.41 3.79
N TYR A 64 1.65 -16.21 4.49
CA TYR A 64 1.06 -15.85 5.78
C TYR A 64 2.11 -15.71 6.89
N ASP A 65 3.16 -16.52 6.91
CA ASP A 65 4.28 -16.39 7.84
C ASP A 65 5.05 -15.07 7.61
N MET A 66 5.20 -14.65 6.36
CA MET A 66 5.91 -13.42 6.02
C MET A 66 5.10 -12.15 6.30
N PHE A 67 3.79 -12.16 6.04
CA PHE A 67 2.93 -10.96 5.99
C PHE A 67 1.74 -10.98 6.95
N GLY A 68 1.50 -12.08 7.65
CA GLY A 68 0.31 -12.30 8.47
C GLY A 68 -0.96 -12.19 7.64
N VAL A 69 -2.01 -11.62 8.25
CA VAL A 69 -3.31 -11.37 7.58
C VAL A 69 -3.21 -10.52 6.31
N ASN A 70 -2.11 -9.75 6.11
CA ASN A 70 -1.94 -8.97 4.88
C ASN A 70 -1.55 -9.82 3.67
N ALA A 71 -1.20 -11.11 3.87
CA ALA A 71 -0.92 -12.04 2.79
C ALA A 71 -2.12 -12.20 1.85
N GLU A 72 -3.34 -12.23 2.39
CA GLU A 72 -4.59 -12.32 1.62
C GLU A 72 -4.66 -11.24 0.54
N LEU A 73 -4.43 -9.98 0.94
CA LEU A 73 -4.43 -8.84 0.01
C LEU A 73 -3.33 -8.95 -1.05
N LEU A 74 -2.18 -9.50 -0.69
CA LEU A 74 -1.07 -9.69 -1.62
C LEU A 74 -1.38 -10.81 -2.63
N ILE A 75 -2.02 -11.90 -2.17
CA ILE A 75 -2.46 -13.02 -3.01
C ILE A 75 -3.53 -12.55 -3.99
N ASP A 76 -4.57 -11.86 -3.51
CA ASP A 76 -5.63 -11.28 -4.36
C ASP A 76 -5.02 -10.38 -5.43
N HIS A 77 -4.09 -9.51 -5.02
CA HIS A 77 -3.42 -8.61 -5.95
C HIS A 77 -2.61 -9.36 -7.02
N ALA A 78 -1.96 -10.49 -6.66
CA ALA A 78 -1.22 -11.34 -7.59
C ALA A 78 -2.13 -12.04 -8.63
N TRP A 79 -3.41 -12.24 -8.32
CA TRP A 79 -4.42 -12.74 -9.24
C TRP A 79 -5.13 -11.63 -10.04
N GLY A 80 -4.83 -10.36 -9.75
CA GLY A 80 -5.51 -9.21 -10.35
C GLY A 80 -6.92 -9.01 -9.81
N TYR A 81 -7.21 -9.54 -8.62
CA TYR A 81 -8.50 -9.41 -7.93
C TYR A 81 -8.48 -8.25 -6.93
N GLU A 82 -9.59 -7.53 -6.82
CA GLU A 82 -9.80 -6.46 -5.83
C GLU A 82 -11.22 -6.60 -5.25
N PRO A 83 -11.37 -7.05 -3.99
CA PRO A 83 -12.69 -7.23 -3.38
C PRO A 83 -13.41 -5.89 -3.12
N CYS A 84 -12.68 -4.78 -3.06
CA CYS A 84 -13.26 -3.46 -2.85
C CYS A 84 -14.00 -2.96 -4.11
N THR A 85 -15.33 -3.09 -4.08
CA THR A 85 -16.19 -2.60 -5.16
C THR A 85 -16.35 -1.07 -5.16
N MET A 86 -16.72 -0.51 -6.31
CA MET A 86 -17.12 0.90 -6.41
C MET A 86 -18.25 1.30 -5.46
N LYS A 87 -19.13 0.36 -5.08
CA LYS A 87 -20.18 0.61 -4.09
C LYS A 87 -19.58 0.81 -2.70
N HIS A 88 -18.61 -0.02 -2.30
CA HIS A 88 -17.90 0.13 -1.02
C HIS A 88 -17.17 1.49 -0.96
N ILE A 89 -16.45 1.84 -2.03
CA ILE A 89 -15.73 3.11 -2.12
C ILE A 89 -16.67 4.31 -1.97
N LYS A 90 -17.82 4.30 -2.67
CA LYS A 90 -18.80 5.40 -2.61
C LYS A 90 -19.57 5.46 -1.29
N ALA A 91 -19.69 4.35 -0.59
CA ALA A 91 -20.38 4.28 0.70
C ALA A 91 -19.45 4.55 1.90
N TYR A 92 -18.13 4.59 1.68
CA TYR A 92 -17.14 4.76 2.74
C TYR A 92 -17.38 6.06 3.51
N LYS A 93 -17.51 5.93 4.83
CA LYS A 93 -17.47 7.03 5.79
C LYS A 93 -16.42 6.67 6.85
N PRO A 94 -15.42 7.53 7.08
CA PRO A 94 -14.41 7.26 8.11
C PRO A 94 -15.08 7.22 9.49
N GLU A 95 -14.67 6.27 10.34
CA GLU A 95 -15.14 6.16 11.73
C GLU A 95 -14.65 7.34 12.57
N SER A 96 -13.41 7.76 12.33
CA SER A 96 -12.79 8.94 12.93
C SER A 96 -12.10 9.76 11.86
N SER A 97 -12.17 11.09 11.95
CA SER A 97 -11.34 12.00 11.18
C SER A 97 -10.30 12.65 12.08
N SER A 98 -9.10 12.86 11.57
CA SER A 98 -8.07 13.68 12.20
C SER A 98 -7.74 14.85 11.29
N LEU A 99 -7.33 15.95 11.91
CA LEU A 99 -6.83 17.13 11.22
C LEU A 99 -5.38 17.35 11.65
N GLY A 100 -4.49 17.51 10.68
CA GLY A 100 -3.08 17.76 10.93
C GLY A 100 -2.51 18.71 9.90
N SER A 101 -1.49 19.46 10.30
CA SER A 101 -0.71 20.34 9.43
C SER A 101 0.77 20.01 9.58
N GLY A 102 1.50 20.04 8.47
CA GLY A 102 2.93 19.78 8.43
C GLY A 102 3.62 20.78 7.51
N GLN A 103 4.76 21.30 7.96
CA GLN A 103 5.55 22.27 7.20
C GLN A 103 7.01 21.83 7.13
N VAL A 104 7.59 21.86 5.93
CA VAL A 104 9.03 21.69 5.74
C VAL A 104 9.70 23.06 5.86
N LEU A 105 10.66 23.18 6.77
CA LEU A 105 11.41 24.41 6.98
C LEU A 105 12.57 24.49 5.97
N SER A 106 12.78 25.67 5.38
CA SER A 106 13.80 25.89 4.34
C SER A 106 15.25 25.93 4.87
N ARG A 107 15.41 26.07 6.19
CA ARG A 107 16.70 26.09 6.90
C ARG A 107 16.53 25.60 8.33
N PRO A 108 17.62 25.36 9.07
CA PRO A 108 17.55 25.20 10.52
C PRO A 108 17.01 26.48 11.17
N TYR A 109 16.01 26.32 12.05
CA TYR A 109 15.40 27.42 12.79
C TYR A 109 15.95 27.41 14.21
N THR A 110 16.11 28.59 14.81
CA THR A 110 16.36 28.69 16.25
C THR A 110 15.11 28.30 17.04
N PHE A 111 15.25 28.11 18.35
CA PHE A 111 14.10 27.82 19.21
C PHE A 111 12.98 28.88 19.07
N ASP A 112 13.34 30.16 19.05
CA ASP A 112 12.37 31.25 18.98
C ASP A 112 11.63 31.27 17.64
N GLU A 113 12.34 31.05 16.54
CA GLU A 113 11.74 30.97 15.20
C GLU A 113 10.81 29.76 15.09
N GLY A 114 11.23 28.59 15.58
CA GLY A 114 10.41 27.38 15.59
C GLY A 114 9.16 27.52 16.47
N ARG A 115 9.28 28.23 17.61
CA ARG A 115 8.14 28.54 18.48
C ARG A 115 7.11 29.42 17.79
N ILE A 116 7.53 30.38 16.96
CA ILE A 116 6.61 31.23 16.19
C ILE A 116 5.86 30.39 15.16
N VAL A 117 6.58 29.61 14.35
CA VAL A 117 5.96 28.73 13.35
C VAL A 117 4.96 27.77 13.99
N LEU A 118 5.33 27.13 15.11
CA LEU A 118 4.43 26.20 15.78
C LEU A 118 3.14 26.89 16.25
N LYS A 119 3.22 28.12 16.76
CA LYS A 119 2.03 28.89 17.16
C LYS A 119 1.13 29.19 15.97
N GLU A 120 1.70 29.67 14.88
CA GLU A 120 0.94 29.97 13.66
C GLU A 120 0.27 28.71 13.09
N MET A 121 0.98 27.57 13.10
CA MET A 121 0.43 26.28 12.70
C MET A 121 -0.72 25.84 13.61
N ILE A 122 -0.60 26.04 14.92
CA ILE A 122 -1.67 25.72 15.89
C ILE A 122 -2.88 26.62 15.66
N ASP A 123 -2.68 27.93 15.50
CA ASP A 123 -3.77 28.89 15.29
C ASP A 123 -4.54 28.56 14.00
N SER A 124 -3.84 28.25 12.91
CA SER A 124 -4.47 27.80 11.66
C SER A 124 -5.24 26.50 11.84
N LEU A 125 -4.67 25.53 12.55
CA LEU A 125 -5.32 24.23 12.79
C LEU A 125 -6.60 24.39 13.64
N CYS A 126 -6.58 25.27 14.64
CA CYS A 126 -7.73 25.60 15.46
C CYS A 126 -8.85 26.25 14.64
N LEU A 127 -8.52 27.19 13.75
CA LEU A 127 -9.49 27.83 12.87
C LEU A 127 -10.14 26.81 11.91
N ASP A 128 -9.35 25.92 11.31
CA ASP A 128 -9.84 24.85 10.45
C ASP A 128 -10.73 23.86 11.20
N LEU A 129 -10.40 23.56 12.46
CA LEU A 129 -11.20 22.69 13.32
C LEU A 129 -12.56 23.30 13.62
N VAL A 130 -12.63 24.60 13.92
CA VAL A 130 -13.89 25.31 14.17
C VAL A 130 -14.73 25.38 12.90
N ALA A 131 -14.12 25.62 11.73
CA ALA A 131 -14.86 25.71 10.47
C ALA A 131 -15.45 24.36 10.00
N LYS A 132 -14.88 23.23 10.43
CA LYS A 132 -15.34 21.88 10.07
C LYS A 132 -16.37 21.28 11.04
N ASN A 133 -16.58 21.90 12.21
CA ASN A 133 -17.59 21.51 13.19
C ASN A 133 -18.76 22.50 13.21
#